data_AF-A2GJ87-F1
#
_entry.id   AF-A2GJ87-F1
#
_cell.length_a   1.000
_cell.length_b   1.000
_cell.length_c   1.000
_cell.angle_alpha   90.00
_cell.angle_beta   90.00
_cell.angle_gamma   90.00
#
_symmetry.space_group_name_H-M   'P 1'
#
loop_
_entity.id
_entity.type
_entity.pdbx_description
1 polymer ?
#
loop_
_entity_poly.entity_id
_entity_poly.type
_entity_poly.pdbx_seq_one_letter_code
_entity_poly.pdbx_strand_id
1 'polypeptide(L)'
;MYVDHITLQDLIKYQGVKCEVLQGYYYDGNRDIRIRDEVKKLFELRLKYKKEGNPLQENIKLILNSIYGKTILSPIESKITIVNDKDAIRYAIRNYNHIVKFEGLDGSDKTIFKLTKSICRHFNFCPLGVNILSMSKRIMCEVFCTAEDLGMDIFYSDTDSMHLYNEDIPRLAEEFEKRYGRVLIGKNLGQFHSDFAEITPGKQSLAYNQYFVERRLT
;
A
#
# COMPACT_ATOMS: atom_id res chain seq x y z
N MET A 1 11.84 11.84 16.20
CA MET A 1 11.20 11.24 15.00
C MET A 1 11.65 9.78 14.92
N TYR A 2 10.74 8.85 14.65
CA TYR A 2 11.08 7.44 14.43
C TYR A 2 11.06 7.16 12.92
N VAL A 3 12.15 6.62 12.39
CA VAL A 3 12.30 6.27 10.98
C VAL A 3 13.06 4.97 10.86
N ASP A 4 12.79 4.22 9.79
CA ASP A 4 13.64 3.11 9.38
C ASP A 4 14.85 3.62 8.57
N HIS A 5 15.80 2.73 8.28
CA HIS A 5 17.04 3.06 7.58
C HIS A 5 16.86 3.62 6.15
N ILE A 6 15.81 3.22 5.41
CA ILE A 6 15.56 3.70 4.05
C ILE A 6 15.03 5.13 4.13
N THR A 7 14.02 5.37 4.97
CA THR A 7 13.48 6.72 5.18
C THR A 7 14.56 7.68 5.67
N LEU A 8 15.43 7.24 6.58
CA LEU A 8 16.54 8.08 7.07
C LEU A 8 17.52 8.46 5.95
N GLN A 9 17.92 7.51 5.12
CA GLN A 9 18.79 7.76 3.96
C GLN A 9 18.14 8.75 2.98
N ASP A 10 16.83 8.64 2.74
CA ASP A 10 16.11 9.51 1.82
C ASP A 10 15.99 10.93 2.37
N LEU A 11 15.74 11.09 3.67
CA LEU A 11 15.74 12.40 4.33
C LEU A 11 17.12 13.08 4.24
N ILE A 12 18.21 12.33 4.45
CA ILE A 12 19.56 12.88 4.32
C ILE A 12 19.82 13.31 2.87
N LYS A 13 19.46 12.45 1.91
CA LYS A 13 19.74 12.66 0.49
C LYS A 13 18.93 13.82 -0.11
N TYR A 14 17.62 13.83 0.10
CA TYR A 14 16.70 14.75 -0.58
C TYR A 14 16.36 15.98 0.26
N GLN A 15 16.37 15.88 1.59
CA GLN A 15 16.03 16.98 2.49
C GLN A 15 17.25 17.59 3.19
N GLY A 16 18.45 17.01 2.99
CA GLY A 16 19.70 17.53 3.56
C GLY A 16 19.75 17.51 5.09
N VAL A 17 18.94 16.67 5.74
CA VAL A 17 18.83 16.70 7.21
C VAL A 17 20.11 16.24 7.88
N LYS A 18 20.44 16.87 9.01
CA LYS A 18 21.44 16.40 9.96
C LYS A 18 20.72 15.77 11.14
N CYS A 19 21.14 14.59 11.56
CA CYS A 19 20.50 13.86 12.65
C CYS A 19 21.52 13.29 13.63
N GLU A 20 21.12 13.21 14.88
CA GLU A 20 21.80 12.45 15.93
C GLU A 20 20.96 11.21 16.25
N VAL A 21 21.59 10.02 16.19
CA VAL A 21 20.90 8.76 16.47
C VAL A 21 20.91 8.52 17.97
N LEU A 22 19.76 8.70 18.62
CA LEU A 22 19.61 8.49 20.07
C LEU A 22 19.54 7.01 20.43
N GLN A 23 18.74 6.24 19.69
CA GLN A 23 18.50 4.82 19.93
C GLN A 23 17.94 4.15 18.68
N GLY A 24 18.17 2.85 18.53
CA GLY A 24 17.59 2.05 17.47
C GLY A 24 17.78 0.56 17.69
N TYR A 25 17.14 -0.24 16.84
CA TYR A 25 17.37 -1.66 16.71
C TYR A 25 17.91 -1.95 15.31
N TYR A 26 18.79 -2.93 15.22
CA TYR A 26 19.26 -3.47 13.96
C TYR A 26 19.11 -5.00 14.00
N TYR A 27 19.00 -5.61 12.82
CA TYR A 27 18.91 -7.05 12.67
C TYR A 27 20.22 -7.53 12.04
N ASP A 28 20.98 -8.33 12.78
CA ASP A 28 22.19 -9.00 12.31
C ASP A 28 21.87 -10.35 11.65
N GLY A 29 22.86 -10.92 10.98
CA GLY A 29 22.75 -12.22 10.31
C GLY A 29 22.17 -12.19 8.90
N ASN A 30 21.91 -13.39 8.37
CA ASN A 30 21.45 -13.58 7.00
C ASN A 30 19.96 -13.25 6.86
N ARG A 31 19.63 -12.43 5.86
CA ARG A 31 18.23 -12.12 5.53
C ARG A 31 17.62 -13.26 4.72
N ASP A 32 16.48 -13.74 5.17
CA ASP A 32 15.64 -14.62 4.38
C ASP A 32 14.96 -13.83 3.25
N ILE A 33 15.30 -14.19 2.01
CA ILE A 33 14.82 -13.52 0.81
C ILE A 33 13.81 -14.36 0.02
N ARG A 34 13.36 -15.52 0.54
CA ARG A 34 12.43 -16.44 -0.14
C ARG A 34 11.14 -15.76 -0.62
N ILE A 35 10.66 -14.76 0.13
CA ILE A 35 9.47 -13.99 -0.24
C ILE A 35 9.60 -13.30 -1.60
N ARG A 36 10.81 -12.91 -2.01
CA ARG A 36 11.06 -12.30 -3.31
C ARG A 36 10.77 -13.27 -4.45
N ASP A 37 11.15 -14.53 -4.28
CA ASP A 37 10.93 -15.57 -5.28
C ASP A 37 9.43 -15.85 -5.44
N GLU A 38 8.69 -15.93 -4.33
CA GLU A 38 7.23 -16.14 -4.36
C GLU A 38 6.49 -14.95 -4.99
N VAL A 39 6.88 -13.71 -4.65
CA VAL A 39 6.32 -12.50 -5.28
C VAL A 39 6.60 -12.48 -6.78
N LYS A 40 7.82 -12.87 -7.19
CA LYS A 40 8.19 -12.93 -8.60
C LYS A 40 7.35 -13.96 -9.37
N LYS A 41 7.18 -15.17 -8.82
CA LYS A 41 6.30 -16.20 -9.41
C LYS A 41 4.87 -15.70 -9.59
N LEU A 42 4.29 -15.06 -8.57
CA LEU A 42 2.95 -14.49 -8.64
C LEU A 42 2.85 -13.38 -9.70
N PHE A 43 3.85 -12.51 -9.78
CA PHE A 43 3.89 -11.45 -10.79
C PHE A 43 3.98 -12.01 -12.22
N GLU A 44 4.84 -12.99 -12.47
CA GLU A 44 4.96 -13.65 -13.77
C GLU A 44 3.66 -14.37 -14.16
N LEU A 45 3.01 -15.05 -13.21
CA LEU A 45 1.71 -15.67 -13.42
C LEU A 45 0.63 -14.64 -13.75
N ARG A 46 0.65 -13.48 -13.08
CA ARG A 46 -0.24 -12.37 -13.40
C ARG A 46 -0.02 -11.87 -14.83
N LEU A 47 1.24 -11.70 -15.26
CA LEU A 47 1.55 -11.27 -16.62
C LEU A 47 1.04 -12.25 -17.67
N LYS A 48 1.16 -13.57 -17.41
CA LYS A 48 0.61 -14.62 -18.26
C LYS A 48 -0.91 -14.46 -18.39
N TYR A 49 -1.65 -14.44 -17.28
CA TYR A 49 -3.11 -14.34 -17.32
C TYR A 49 -3.61 -13.01 -17.89
N LYS A 50 -2.87 -11.92 -17.69
CA LYS A 50 -3.21 -10.63 -18.32
C LYS A 50 -3.12 -10.70 -19.84
N LYS A 51 -2.12 -11.39 -20.40
CA LYS A 51 -2.01 -11.61 -21.86
C LYS A 51 -3.14 -12.48 -22.42
N GLU A 52 -3.61 -13.43 -21.63
CA GLU A 52 -4.72 -14.33 -21.99
C GLU A 52 -6.10 -13.67 -21.82
N GLY A 53 -6.18 -12.44 -21.31
CA GLY A 53 -7.46 -11.80 -20.96
C GLY A 53 -8.20 -12.48 -19.81
N ASN A 54 -7.50 -13.27 -19.00
CA ASN A 54 -8.09 -14.08 -17.94
C ASN A 54 -8.33 -13.25 -16.67
N PRO A 55 -9.56 -13.23 -16.13
CA PRO A 55 -9.91 -12.43 -14.94
C PRO A 55 -9.14 -12.81 -13.67
N LEU A 56 -8.52 -13.99 -13.61
CA LEU A 56 -7.67 -14.40 -12.48
C LEU A 56 -6.51 -13.43 -12.22
N GLN A 57 -6.05 -12.67 -13.22
CA GLN A 57 -5.01 -11.67 -13.03
C GLN A 57 -5.39 -10.60 -11.98
N GLU A 58 -6.69 -10.27 -11.83
CA GLU A 58 -7.16 -9.32 -10.81
C GLU A 58 -7.06 -9.91 -9.41
N ASN A 59 -7.40 -11.20 -9.23
CA ASN A 59 -7.22 -11.87 -7.94
C ASN A 59 -5.74 -11.90 -7.53
N ILE A 60 -4.83 -12.18 -8.48
CA ILE A 60 -3.39 -12.16 -8.20
C ILE A 60 -2.91 -10.73 -7.87
N LYS A 61 -3.43 -9.71 -8.57
CA LYS A 61 -3.16 -8.30 -8.25
C LYS A 61 -3.55 -7.97 -6.81
N LEU A 62 -4.75 -8.38 -6.38
CA LEU A 62 -5.24 -8.17 -5.01
C LEU A 62 -4.36 -8.89 -3.99
N ILE A 63 -3.95 -10.13 -4.27
CA ILE A 63 -3.03 -10.87 -3.40
C ILE A 63 -1.72 -10.08 -3.24
N LEU A 64 -1.07 -9.70 -4.35
CA LEU A 64 0.18 -8.95 -4.34
C LEU A 64 0.06 -7.64 -3.55
N ASN A 65 -1.03 -6.89 -3.76
CA ASN A 65 -1.28 -5.64 -3.04
C ASN A 65 -1.60 -5.86 -1.56
N SER A 66 -2.13 -7.03 -1.17
CA SER A 66 -2.49 -7.31 0.22
C SER A 66 -1.34 -7.80 1.10
N ILE A 67 -0.23 -8.29 0.51
CA ILE A 67 0.88 -8.91 1.24
C ILE A 67 1.45 -7.95 2.29
N TYR A 68 1.76 -6.71 1.90
CA TYR A 68 2.37 -5.75 2.83
C TYR A 68 1.40 -5.45 3.99
N GLY A 69 0.12 -5.19 3.71
CA GLY A 69 -0.89 -4.90 4.74
C GLY A 69 -1.04 -6.05 5.72
N LYS A 70 -0.93 -7.30 5.24
CA LYS A 70 -0.97 -8.47 6.12
C LYS A 70 0.25 -8.55 7.05
N THR A 71 1.43 -8.14 6.59
CA THR A 71 2.67 -8.17 7.39
C THR A 71 2.70 -7.15 8.53
N ILE A 72 1.95 -6.04 8.44
CA ILE A 72 1.88 -4.97 9.46
C ILE A 72 0.51 -4.89 10.14
N LEU A 73 -0.33 -5.91 9.94
CA LEU A 73 -1.68 -5.92 10.51
C LEU A 73 -1.60 -5.75 12.03
N SER A 74 -2.38 -4.82 12.57
CA SER A 74 -2.47 -4.62 14.02
C SER A 74 -3.18 -5.80 14.69
N PRO A 75 -2.90 -6.08 15.97
CA PRO A 75 -3.59 -7.11 16.72
C PRO A 75 -5.12 -6.96 16.66
N ILE A 76 -5.81 -8.05 16.37
CA ILE A 76 -7.28 -8.08 16.41
C ILE A 76 -7.72 -8.41 17.83
N GLU A 77 -7.90 -7.37 18.64
CA GLU A 77 -8.23 -7.46 20.07
C GLU A 77 -9.70 -7.76 20.34
N SER A 78 -10.57 -7.54 19.36
CA SER A 78 -12.01 -7.79 19.50
C SER A 78 -12.50 -8.90 18.59
N LYS A 79 -13.53 -9.61 19.03
CA LYS A 79 -14.32 -10.55 18.24
C LYS A 79 -15.74 -10.03 18.12
N ILE A 80 -16.30 -10.07 16.92
CA ILE A 80 -17.72 -9.79 16.70
C ILE A 80 -18.47 -11.12 16.68
N THR A 81 -19.62 -11.18 17.34
CA THR A 81 -20.53 -12.32 17.30
C THR A 81 -21.95 -11.81 17.11
N ILE A 82 -22.70 -12.46 16.22
CA ILE A 82 -24.09 -12.10 15.90
C ILE A 82 -24.98 -13.17 16.54
N VAL A 83 -25.98 -12.73 17.31
CA VAL A 83 -26.88 -13.60 18.07
C VAL A 83 -28.32 -13.18 17.79
N ASN A 84 -29.26 -14.12 17.75
CA ASN A 84 -30.68 -13.77 17.62
C ASN A 84 -31.17 -13.05 18.89
N ASP A 85 -32.08 -12.09 18.74
CA ASP A 85 -32.53 -11.24 19.85
C ASP A 85 -33.14 -12.03 21.00
N LYS A 86 -33.87 -13.10 20.69
CA LYS A 86 -34.44 -14.01 21.70
C LYS A 86 -33.37 -14.62 22.64
N ASP A 87 -32.14 -14.76 22.16
CA ASP A 87 -31.01 -15.34 22.88
C ASP A 87 -30.02 -14.27 23.38
N ALA A 88 -30.21 -13.00 22.98
CA ALA A 88 -29.27 -11.91 23.24
C ALA A 88 -29.06 -11.65 24.74
N ILE A 89 -30.14 -11.59 25.53
CA ILE A 89 -30.05 -11.40 27.00
C ILE A 89 -29.27 -12.56 27.64
N ARG A 90 -29.58 -13.80 27.27
CA ARG A 90 -28.88 -14.99 27.78
C ARG A 90 -27.40 -14.96 27.40
N TYR A 91 -27.08 -14.55 26.18
CA TYR A 91 -25.72 -14.41 25.71
C TYR A 91 -24.96 -13.30 26.46
N ALA A 92 -25.61 -12.17 26.70
CA ALA A 92 -25.06 -11.05 27.45
C ALA A 92 -24.66 -11.47 28.87
N ILE A 93 -25.56 -12.14 29.59
CA ILE A 93 -25.30 -12.64 30.95
C ILE A 93 -24.13 -13.63 30.97
N ARG A 94 -24.07 -14.56 30.00
CA ARG A 94 -23.00 -15.57 29.95
C ARG A 94 -21.62 -14.98 29.66
N ASN A 95 -21.55 -13.86 28.94
CA ASN A 95 -20.29 -13.30 28.44
C ASN A 95 -20.00 -11.89 29.00
N TYR A 96 -20.68 -11.48 30.06
CA TYR A 96 -20.68 -10.08 30.53
C TYR A 96 -19.27 -9.49 30.72
N ASN A 97 -18.34 -10.24 31.30
CA ASN A 97 -16.95 -9.82 31.52
C ASN A 97 -16.15 -9.54 30.25
N HIS A 98 -16.59 -10.07 29.11
CA HIS A 98 -15.88 -9.96 27.84
C HIS A 98 -16.56 -8.99 26.87
N ILE A 99 -17.79 -8.53 27.16
CA ILE A 99 -18.54 -7.66 26.25
C ILE A 99 -18.04 -6.22 26.39
N VAL A 100 -17.64 -5.63 25.25
CA VAL A 100 -17.26 -4.22 25.14
C VAL A 100 -18.48 -3.37 24.80
N LYS A 101 -19.25 -3.83 23.81
CA LYS A 101 -20.49 -3.20 23.38
C LYS A 101 -21.41 -4.22 22.72
N PHE A 102 -22.70 -3.94 22.72
CA PHE A 102 -23.66 -4.66 21.90
C PHE A 102 -24.73 -3.70 21.36
N GLU A 103 -25.24 -3.99 20.18
CA GLU A 103 -26.25 -3.18 19.49
C GLU A 103 -27.20 -4.09 18.69
N GLY A 104 -28.49 -3.77 18.70
CA GLY A 104 -29.47 -4.42 17.81
C GLY A 104 -29.20 -4.00 16.37
N LEU A 105 -29.36 -4.92 15.42
CA LEU A 105 -29.18 -4.62 14.01
C LEU A 105 -30.53 -4.22 13.40
N ASP A 106 -30.64 -2.94 13.05
CA ASP A 106 -31.86 -2.33 12.52
C ASP A 106 -32.48 -3.15 11.37
N GLY A 107 -33.78 -3.42 11.49
CA GLY A 107 -34.53 -4.21 10.51
C GLY A 107 -34.26 -5.72 10.55
N SER A 108 -33.61 -6.23 11.61
CA SER A 108 -33.40 -7.67 11.81
C SER A 108 -33.72 -8.12 13.23
N ASP A 109 -33.85 -9.42 13.43
CA ASP A 109 -34.03 -10.09 14.73
C ASP A 109 -32.69 -10.49 15.37
N LYS A 110 -31.64 -9.68 15.14
CA LYS A 110 -30.26 -9.98 15.54
C LYS A 110 -29.61 -8.85 16.32
N THR A 111 -28.85 -9.24 17.32
CA THR A 111 -27.98 -8.37 18.13
C THR A 111 -26.52 -8.70 17.82
N ILE A 112 -25.72 -7.65 17.58
CA ILE A 112 -24.27 -7.74 17.42
C ILE A 112 -23.60 -7.51 18.77
N PHE A 113 -22.74 -8.44 19.18
CA PHE A 113 -21.85 -8.30 20.35
C PHE A 113 -20.41 -8.11 19.89
N LYS A 114 -19.75 -7.06 20.39
CA LYS A 114 -18.29 -6.89 20.31
C LYS A 114 -17.68 -7.33 21.63
N LEU A 115 -16.86 -8.38 21.59
CA LEU A 115 -16.19 -8.94 22.75
C LEU A 115 -14.68 -8.67 22.71
N THR A 116 -14.06 -8.43 23.85
CA THR A 116 -12.59 -8.42 23.99
C THR A 116 -12.06 -9.85 23.99
N LYS A 117 -10.99 -10.10 23.24
CA LYS A 117 -10.27 -11.37 23.31
C LYS A 117 -9.34 -11.36 24.52
N SER A 118 -9.49 -12.34 25.40
CA SER A 118 -8.66 -12.46 26.61
C SER A 118 -7.20 -12.79 26.33
N ILE A 119 -6.87 -13.37 25.17
CA ILE A 119 -5.50 -13.76 24.79
C ILE A 119 -5.21 -13.25 23.38
N CYS A 120 -4.19 -12.40 23.25
CA CYS A 120 -3.65 -11.97 21.98
C CYS A 120 -2.56 -12.95 21.52
N ARG A 121 -2.86 -13.78 20.50
CA ARG A 121 -1.87 -14.65 19.83
C ARG A 121 -1.41 -14.05 18.50
N HIS A 122 -1.46 -12.73 18.40
CA HIS A 122 -1.14 -12.05 17.15
C HIS A 122 0.37 -12.03 16.93
N PHE A 123 0.79 -12.57 15.80
CA PHE A 123 2.15 -12.43 15.31
C PHE A 123 2.08 -11.89 13.89
N ASN A 124 2.95 -10.94 13.58
CA ASN A 124 3.08 -10.37 12.25
C ASN A 124 4.56 -10.23 11.89
N PHE A 125 4.83 -9.98 10.61
CA PHE A 125 6.18 -9.77 10.09
C PHE A 125 6.42 -8.27 9.89
N CYS A 126 6.18 -7.47 10.95
CA CYS A 126 6.29 -6.01 10.90
C CYS A 126 7.58 -5.50 10.22
N PRO A 127 8.78 -6.05 10.51
CA PRO A 127 10.00 -5.59 9.86
C PRO A 127 9.96 -5.71 8.33
N LEU A 128 9.38 -6.79 7.79
CA LEU A 128 9.22 -6.96 6.35
C LEU A 128 8.29 -5.88 5.77
N GLY A 129 7.14 -5.63 6.39
CA GLY A 129 6.20 -4.64 5.89
C GLY A 129 6.71 -3.19 5.98
N VAL A 130 7.48 -2.86 7.03
CA VAL A 130 8.17 -1.57 7.13
C VAL A 130 9.15 -1.38 5.97
N ASN A 131 9.93 -2.42 5.63
CA ASN A 131 10.84 -2.37 4.49
C ASN A 131 10.09 -2.21 3.16
N ILE A 132 8.99 -2.93 2.96
CA ILE A 132 8.16 -2.81 1.74
C ILE A 132 7.62 -1.38 1.61
N LEU A 133 7.03 -0.83 2.67
CA LEU A 133 6.47 0.52 2.67
C LEU A 133 7.54 1.59 2.39
N SER A 134 8.70 1.44 3.02
CA SER A 134 9.78 2.41 2.91
C SER A 134 10.41 2.38 1.51
N MET A 135 10.61 1.18 0.94
CA MET A 135 11.03 1.05 -0.46
C MET A 135 10.00 1.60 -1.44
N SER A 136 8.70 1.42 -1.17
CA SER A 136 7.63 1.99 -2.00
C SER A 136 7.73 3.52 -2.03
N LYS A 137 7.91 4.15 -0.87
CA LYS A 137 8.11 5.60 -0.76
C LYS A 137 9.38 6.05 -1.46
N ARG A 138 10.50 5.34 -1.29
CA ARG A 138 11.75 5.63 -1.98
C ARG A 138 11.57 5.67 -3.50
N ILE A 139 10.93 4.64 -4.07
CA ILE A 139 10.71 4.56 -5.52
C ILE A 139 9.92 5.79 -6.00
N MET A 140 8.89 6.21 -5.27
CA MET A 140 8.14 7.43 -5.60
C MET A 140 8.96 8.70 -5.44
N CYS A 141 9.66 8.86 -4.32
CA CYS A 141 10.53 10.00 -4.04
C CYS A 141 11.62 10.17 -5.11
N GLU A 142 12.20 9.07 -5.59
CA GLU A 142 13.20 9.10 -6.65
C GLU A 142 12.65 9.74 -7.94
N VAL A 143 11.40 9.44 -8.31
CA VAL A 143 10.77 10.04 -9.48
C VAL A 143 10.36 11.49 -9.21
N PHE A 144 9.73 11.78 -8.06
CA PHE A 144 9.30 13.13 -7.68
C PHE A 144 10.46 14.11 -7.62
N CYS A 145 11.53 13.76 -6.89
CA CYS A 145 12.70 14.62 -6.80
C CYS A 145 13.39 14.79 -8.17
N THR A 146 13.36 13.78 -9.04
CA THR A 146 13.89 13.93 -10.40
C THR A 146 13.06 14.91 -11.23
N ALA A 147 11.72 14.83 -11.14
CA ALA A 147 10.84 15.77 -11.82
C ALA A 147 10.99 17.20 -11.28
N GLU A 148 11.05 17.36 -9.95
CA GLU A 148 11.26 18.64 -9.27
C GLU A 148 12.61 19.27 -9.66
N ASP A 149 13.70 18.49 -9.63
CA ASP A 149 15.04 18.96 -10.03
C ASP A 149 15.11 19.39 -11.50
N LEU A 150 14.25 18.83 -12.35
CA LEU A 150 14.14 19.21 -13.77
C LEU A 150 13.24 20.43 -14.00
N GLY A 151 12.58 20.93 -12.95
CA GLY A 151 11.64 22.05 -12.99
C GLY A 151 10.31 21.69 -13.65
N MET A 152 9.86 20.43 -13.55
CA MET A 152 8.60 19.96 -14.13
C MET A 152 7.41 20.30 -13.24
N ASP A 153 6.28 20.65 -13.86
CA ASP A 153 5.03 20.89 -13.14
C ASP A 153 4.36 19.57 -12.74
N ILE A 154 4.27 19.33 -11.43
CA ILE A 154 3.53 18.21 -10.84
C ILE A 154 2.18 18.74 -10.35
N PHE A 155 1.10 18.40 -11.06
CA PHE A 155 -0.26 18.88 -10.77
C PHE A 155 -0.92 18.15 -9.59
N TYR A 156 -0.60 16.88 -9.44
CA TYR A 156 -1.16 16.02 -8.41
C TYR A 156 -0.18 14.89 -8.10
N SER A 157 -0.13 14.47 -6.84
CA SER A 157 0.61 13.28 -6.40
C SER A 157 -0.22 12.49 -5.40
N ASP A 158 -0.11 11.18 -5.47
CA ASP A 158 -0.64 10.22 -4.50
C ASP A 158 0.45 9.20 -4.14
N THR A 159 0.07 8.16 -3.42
CA THR A 159 0.92 7.10 -2.87
C THR A 159 1.79 6.41 -3.92
N ASP A 160 1.30 6.24 -5.14
CA ASP A 160 1.97 5.53 -6.23
C ASP A 160 1.78 6.16 -7.62
N SER A 161 1.27 7.39 -7.69
CA SER A 161 0.97 8.08 -8.95
C SER A 161 1.23 9.58 -8.90
N MET A 162 1.36 10.19 -10.08
CA MET A 162 1.38 11.65 -10.24
C MET A 162 0.87 12.06 -11.61
N HIS A 163 0.47 13.33 -11.69
CA HIS A 163 0.06 13.97 -12.91
C HIS A 163 1.08 15.04 -13.29
N LEU A 164 1.60 14.93 -14.51
CA LEU A 164 2.50 15.88 -15.16
C LEU A 164 2.12 15.99 -16.64
N TYR A 165 2.75 16.91 -17.36
CA TYR A 165 2.57 16.99 -18.81
C TYR A 165 3.12 15.75 -19.51
N ASN A 166 2.38 15.25 -20.50
CA ASN A 166 2.81 14.07 -21.27
C ASN A 166 4.14 14.30 -22.02
N GLU A 167 4.41 15.55 -22.41
CA GLU A 167 5.62 15.96 -23.12
C GLU A 167 6.88 15.86 -22.25
N ASP A 168 6.74 15.92 -20.91
CA ASP A 168 7.85 15.85 -19.96
C ASP A 168 8.27 14.41 -19.63
N ILE A 169 7.41 13.43 -19.90
CA ILE A 169 7.64 12.01 -19.58
C ILE A 169 8.96 11.48 -20.19
N PRO A 170 9.29 11.72 -21.48
CA PRO A 170 10.54 11.23 -22.07
C PRO A 170 11.78 11.80 -21.38
N ARG A 171 11.78 13.10 -21.09
CA ARG A 171 12.89 13.78 -20.41
C ARG A 171 13.06 13.27 -18.98
N LEU A 172 11.96 13.03 -18.27
CA LEU A 172 11.95 12.45 -16.93
C LEU A 172 12.52 11.03 -16.94
N ALA A 173 12.10 10.21 -17.90
CA ALA A 173 12.57 8.83 -18.04
C ALA A 173 14.07 8.75 -18.33
N GLU A 174 14.58 9.61 -19.23
CA GLU A 174 16.01 9.68 -19.57
C GLU A 174 16.85 10.08 -18.35
N GLU A 175 16.45 11.13 -17.63
CA GLU A 175 17.19 11.60 -16.46
C GLU A 175 17.12 10.60 -15.31
N PHE A 176 15.97 9.97 -15.09
CA PHE A 176 15.82 8.92 -14.09
C PHE A 176 16.74 7.73 -14.38
N GLU A 177 16.83 7.30 -15.65
CA GLU A 177 17.72 6.24 -16.06
C GLU A 177 19.19 6.62 -15.86
N LYS A 178 19.59 7.85 -16.17
CA LYS A 178 20.95 8.36 -15.90
C LYS A 178 21.30 8.35 -14.40
N ARG A 179 20.37 8.77 -13.54
CA ARG A 179 20.59 8.88 -12.09
C ARG A 179 20.61 7.53 -11.37
N TYR A 180 19.76 6.59 -11.81
CA TYR A 180 19.49 5.36 -11.06
C TYR A 180 19.77 4.06 -11.81
N GLY A 181 20.14 4.12 -13.10
CA GLY A 181 20.39 2.95 -13.93
C GLY A 181 19.18 2.03 -14.10
N ARG A 182 17.96 2.57 -13.96
CA ARG A 182 16.70 1.83 -14.05
C ARG A 182 15.77 2.49 -15.06
N VAL A 183 15.11 1.66 -15.86
CA VAL A 183 14.10 2.13 -16.83
C VAL A 183 12.84 2.55 -16.10
N LEU A 184 12.45 3.83 -16.23
CA LEU A 184 11.30 4.40 -15.55
C LEU A 184 9.96 3.86 -16.09
N ILE A 185 9.75 3.90 -17.41
CA ILE A 185 8.46 3.59 -18.03
C ILE A 185 8.46 2.18 -18.62
N GLY A 186 7.41 1.39 -18.34
CA GLY A 186 7.26 0.06 -18.92
C GLY A 186 6.22 -0.82 -18.20
N LYS A 187 6.32 -2.14 -18.43
CA LYS A 187 5.33 -3.13 -17.95
C LYS A 187 5.88 -4.08 -16.88
N ASN A 188 7.16 -3.95 -16.53
CA ASN A 188 7.81 -4.78 -15.54
C ASN A 188 7.63 -4.23 -14.12
N LEU A 189 8.00 -5.03 -13.13
CA LEU A 189 7.91 -4.64 -11.72
C LEU A 189 8.81 -3.43 -11.44
N GLY A 190 8.26 -2.42 -10.75
CA GLY A 190 8.97 -1.18 -10.43
C GLY A 190 9.05 -0.17 -11.57
N GLN A 191 8.38 -0.43 -12.70
CA GLN A 191 8.21 0.53 -13.78
C GLN A 191 6.84 1.22 -13.68
N PHE A 192 6.79 2.44 -14.15
CA PHE A 192 5.59 3.26 -14.25
C PHE A 192 4.96 3.14 -15.63
N HIS A 193 3.66 3.38 -15.69
CA HIS A 193 2.90 3.45 -16.93
C HIS A 193 1.76 4.44 -16.71
N SER A 194 1.21 4.97 -17.80
CA SER A 194 0.01 5.77 -17.69
C SER A 194 -1.19 4.90 -17.39
N ASP A 195 -2.02 5.35 -16.45
CA ASP A 195 -3.31 4.74 -16.13
C ASP A 195 -4.37 5.01 -17.19
N PHE A 196 -4.14 5.99 -18.08
CA PHE A 196 -5.10 6.31 -19.14
C PHE A 196 -5.17 5.18 -20.16
N ALA A 197 -6.38 4.65 -20.33
CA ALA A 197 -6.65 3.63 -21.32
C ALA A 197 -6.40 4.15 -22.74
N GLU A 198 -5.97 3.25 -23.61
CA GLU A 198 -5.87 3.48 -25.03
C GLU A 198 -7.27 3.39 -25.64
N ILE A 199 -7.85 4.54 -26.03
CA ILE A 199 -9.19 4.57 -26.66
C ILE A 199 -9.10 4.22 -28.14
N THR A 200 -7.99 4.58 -28.79
CA THR A 200 -7.72 4.28 -30.21
C THR A 200 -6.35 3.62 -30.32
N PRO A 201 -6.18 2.56 -31.13
CA PRO A 201 -4.89 1.93 -31.32
C PRO A 201 -3.81 2.94 -31.73
N GLY A 202 -2.69 2.95 -31.02
CA GLY A 202 -1.58 3.89 -31.12
C GLY A 202 -1.80 5.25 -30.44
N LYS A 203 -2.96 5.51 -29.81
CA LYS A 203 -3.29 6.80 -29.18
C LYS A 203 -3.77 6.62 -27.75
N GLN A 204 -2.87 6.96 -26.84
CA GLN A 204 -3.17 7.07 -25.42
C GLN A 204 -4.12 8.24 -25.16
N SER A 205 -5.06 8.04 -24.24
CA SER A 205 -5.94 9.12 -23.80
C SER A 205 -5.17 10.08 -22.88
N LEU A 206 -5.50 11.37 -22.95
CA LEU A 206 -4.89 12.40 -22.12
C LEU A 206 -5.98 13.12 -21.33
N ALA A 207 -5.67 13.52 -20.11
CA ALA A 207 -6.51 14.43 -19.35
C ALA A 207 -6.23 15.88 -19.79
N TYR A 208 -7.30 16.62 -20.09
CA TYR A 208 -7.21 18.06 -20.37
C TYR A 208 -7.41 18.90 -19.10
N ASN A 209 -8.35 18.50 -18.24
CA ASN A 209 -8.63 19.13 -16.96
C ASN A 209 -8.71 18.06 -15.86
N GLN A 210 -8.29 18.43 -14.66
CA GLN A 210 -8.42 17.61 -13.47
C GLN A 210 -9.20 18.37 -12.40
N TYR A 211 -10.20 17.73 -11.81
CA TYR A 211 -10.99 18.28 -10.72
C TYR A 211 -10.76 17.45 -9.47
N PHE A 212 -10.29 18.09 -8.41
CA PHE A 212 -10.19 17.47 -7.10
C PHE A 212 -11.49 17.68 -6.34
N VAL A 213 -12.17 16.59 -6.00
CA VAL A 213 -13.47 16.62 -5.31
C VAL A 213 -13.28 16.09 -3.89
N GLU A 214 -13.14 16.99 -2.93
CA GLU A 214 -13.13 16.60 -1.51
C GLU A 214 -14.54 16.32 -1.00
N ARG A 215 -14.68 15.25 -0.21
CA ARG A 215 -15.91 14.97 0.51
C ARG A 215 -15.95 15.85 1.76
N ARG A 216 -16.86 16.83 1.79
CA ARG A 216 -17.10 17.66 2.98
C ARG A 216 -17.52 16.76 4.14
N LEU A 217 -16.67 16.62 5.16
CA LEU A 217 -17.03 15.94 6.40
C LEU A 217 -18.02 16.84 7.14
N THR A 218 -19.30 16.48 7.11
CA THR A 218 -20.35 17.01 7.99
C THR A 218 -20.32 16.29 9.33
#